data_AF-A0A6J4Y3R9-F1
#
_entry.id   AF-A0A6J4Y3R9-F1
#
_cell.length_a   1.000
_cell.length_b   1.000
_cell.length_c   1.000
_cell.angle_alpha   90.00
_cell.angle_beta   90.00
_cell.angle_gamma   90.00
#
_symmetry.space_group_name_H-M   'P 1'
#
loop_
_entity.id
_entity.type
_entity.pdbx_description
1 polymer ?
#
loop_
_entity_poly.entity_id
_entity_poly.type
_entity_poly.pdbx_seq_one_letter_code
_entity_poly.pdbx_strand_id
1 'polypeptide(L)'
;MQTTSQPGAMQRKPILMPANLIEKVERIAKDRNVSFAEVVRNAIDAFDADISTEDEALLEALADEVISSTAELVAKIDNTIKRIDETHAMVKVHLG
;
A
#
# COMPACT_ATOMS: atom_id res chain seq x y z
N MET A 1 19.63 -11.10 20.65
CA MET A 1 20.19 -10.07 21.56
C MET A 1 19.69 -8.73 21.07
N GLN A 2 18.68 -8.16 21.72
CA GLN A 2 18.12 -6.85 21.36
C GLN A 2 19.08 -5.77 21.88
N THR A 3 19.64 -4.97 20.99
CA THR A 3 20.40 -3.78 21.37
C THR A 3 19.40 -2.69 21.72
N THR A 4 18.98 -2.63 22.99
CA THR A 4 18.41 -1.41 23.56
C THR A 4 19.50 -0.34 23.58
N SER A 5 19.57 0.44 22.51
CA SER A 5 20.42 1.63 22.41
C SER A 5 19.94 2.63 23.45
N GLN A 6 20.72 2.83 24.51
CA GLN A 6 20.53 3.92 25.45
C GLN A 6 20.48 5.25 24.68
N PRO A 7 19.63 6.23 25.05
CA PRO A 7 19.67 7.55 24.44
C PRO A 7 21.00 8.21 24.78
N GLY A 8 21.98 8.02 23.90
CA GLY A 8 23.26 8.69 23.95
C GLY A 8 23.07 10.21 23.85
N ALA A 9 24.08 10.97 24.27
CA ALA A 9 24.02 12.42 24.22
C ALA A 9 23.64 12.92 22.81
N MET A 10 22.60 13.76 22.72
CA MET A 10 22.15 14.35 21.46
C MET A 10 23.28 15.18 20.83
N GLN A 11 23.64 14.85 19.59
CA GLN A 11 24.64 15.59 18.81
C GLN A 11 23.97 16.46 17.74
N ARG A 12 24.44 17.71 17.60
CA ARG A 12 24.00 18.59 16.52
C ARG A 12 24.75 18.24 15.23
N LYS A 13 24.01 18.02 14.14
CA LYS A 13 24.57 17.80 12.81
C LYS A 13 23.88 18.75 11.83
N PRO A 14 24.61 19.71 11.21
CA PRO A 14 24.03 20.52 10.14
C PRO A 14 23.84 19.64 8.91
N ILE A 15 22.65 19.72 8.30
CA ILE A 15 22.33 19.06 7.03
C ILE A 15 21.94 20.12 6.00
N LEU A 16 22.32 19.87 4.75
CA LEU A 16 21.93 20.72 3.64
C LEU A 16 20.57 20.24 3.13
N MET A 17 19.55 21.09 3.21
CA MET A 17 18.17 20.75 2.87
C MET A 17 17.59 21.79 1.88
N PRO A 18 16.92 21.35 0.81
CA PRO A 18 16.15 22.22 -0.06
C PRO A 18 15.10 23.04 0.70
N ALA A 19 14.91 24.31 0.33
CA ALA A 19 13.99 25.23 1.00
C ALA A 19 12.55 24.70 1.10
N ASN A 20 12.05 24.07 0.04
CA ASN A 20 10.71 23.47 0.01
C ASN A 20 10.54 22.33 1.03
N LEU A 21 11.60 21.58 1.34
CA LEU A 21 11.54 20.53 2.37
C LEU A 21 11.58 21.13 3.78
N ILE A 22 12.37 22.19 3.99
CA ILE A 22 12.39 22.93 5.25
C ILE A 22 10.98 23.43 5.57
N GLU A 23 10.33 24.11 4.62
CA GLU A 23 8.95 24.61 4.78
C GLU A 23 7.95 23.49 5.09
N LYS A 24 8.11 22.33 4.44
CA LYS A 24 7.24 21.18 4.68
C LYS A 24 7.37 20.65 6.11
N VAL A 25 8.60 20.50 6.60
CA VAL A 25 8.87 20.02 7.96
C VAL A 25 8.42 21.05 9.00
N GLU A 26 8.65 22.35 8.76
CA GLU A 26 8.17 23.42 9.63
C GLU A 26 6.65 23.45 9.75
N ARG A 27 5.93 23.27 8.65
CA ARG A 27 4.46 23.17 8.67
C ARG A 27 4.00 21.99 9.52
N ILE A 28 4.58 20.81 9.33
CA ILE A 28 4.25 19.61 10.11
C ILE A 28 4.57 19.83 11.60
N ALA A 29 5.71 20.45 11.91
CA ALA A 29 6.13 20.76 13.27
C ALA A 29 5.12 21.68 13.96
N LYS A 30 4.63 22.71 13.25
CA LYS A 30 3.61 23.63 13.73
C LYS A 30 2.27 22.94 13.96
N ASP A 31 1.80 22.17 12.98
CA ASP A 31 0.49 21.49 13.03
C ASP A 31 0.43 20.48 14.19
N ARG A 32 1.56 19.81 14.48
CA ARG A 32 1.67 18.80 15.54
C ARG A 32 2.20 19.37 16.87
N ASN A 33 2.51 20.66 16.94
CA ASN A 33 3.10 21.32 18.10
C ASN A 33 4.37 20.62 18.63
N VAL A 34 5.26 20.23 17.72
CA VAL A 34 6.54 19.56 18.04
C VAL A 34 7.71 20.32 17.41
N SER A 35 8.95 19.98 17.80
CA SER A 35 10.13 20.59 17.20
C SER A 35 10.44 20.03 15.82
N PHE A 36 11.14 20.80 14.98
CA PHE A 36 11.65 20.33 13.69
C PHE A 36 12.44 19.02 13.82
N ALA A 37 13.34 18.94 14.81
CA ALA A 37 14.15 17.76 15.07
C ALA A 37 13.33 16.54 15.53
N GLU A 38 12.18 16.76 16.17
CA GLU A 38 11.24 15.70 16.52
C GLU A 38 10.54 15.14 15.28
N VAL A 39 10.13 16.01 14.36
CA VAL A 39 9.55 15.58 13.08
C VAL A 39 10.57 14.74 12.29
N VAL A 40 11.83 15.17 12.24
CA VAL A 40 12.90 14.42 11.56
C VAL A 40 13.16 13.07 12.25
N ARG A 41 13.24 13.03 13.59
CA ARG A 41 13.42 11.78 14.33
C ARG A 41 12.25 10.82 14.11
N ASN A 42 11.02 11.29 14.24
CA ASN A 42 9.83 10.48 13.99
C ASN A 42 9.77 9.98 12.54
N ALA A 43 10.22 10.77 11.57
CA ALA A 43 10.29 10.34 10.18
C ALA A 43 11.34 9.24 9.98
N ILE A 44 12.47 9.29 10.69
CA ILE A 44 13.50 8.24 10.67
C ILE A 44 13.02 7.00 11.41
N ASP A 45 12.38 7.15 12.58
CA ASP A 45 11.84 6.05 13.36
C ASP A 45 10.70 5.33 12.63
N ALA A 46 9.91 6.08 11.85
CA ALA A 46 8.88 5.51 10.96
C ALA A 46 9.45 4.99 9.63
N PHE A 47 10.67 5.39 9.27
CA PHE A 47 11.37 4.84 8.12
C PHE A 47 12.00 3.51 8.53
N ASP A 48 11.17 2.48 8.53
CA ASP A 48 11.63 1.12 8.76
C ASP A 48 12.30 0.61 7.47
N ALA A 49 13.62 0.43 7.52
CA ALA A 49 14.41 0.05 6.35
C ALA A 49 14.09 -1.37 5.85
N ASP A 50 13.44 -2.20 6.68
CA ASP A 50 13.02 -3.57 6.34
C ASP A 50 11.67 -3.64 5.61
N ILE A 51 10.87 -2.56 5.62
CA ILE A 51 9.57 -2.51 4.94
C ILE A 51 9.70 -2.65 3.41
N SER A 52 10.87 -2.39 2.81
CA SER A 52 10.97 -2.35 1.35
C SER A 52 10.82 -3.71 0.65
N THR A 53 10.98 -4.85 1.34
CA THR A 53 10.96 -6.16 0.66
C THR A 53 9.74 -7.01 0.99
N GLU A 54 9.27 -6.98 2.24
CA GLU A 54 8.09 -7.75 2.65
C GLU A 54 6.79 -7.09 2.16
N ASP A 55 6.69 -5.75 2.21
CA ASP A 55 5.53 -5.03 1.66
C ASP A 55 5.49 -5.10 0.12
N GLU A 56 6.65 -5.13 -0.55
CA GLU A 56 6.70 -5.28 -2.01
C GLU A 56 6.25 -6.69 -2.44
N ALA A 57 6.69 -7.72 -1.73
CA ALA A 57 6.21 -9.10 -1.96
C ALA A 57 4.71 -9.27 -1.63
N LEU A 58 4.22 -8.62 -0.58
CA LEU A 58 2.80 -8.61 -0.23
C LEU A 58 1.96 -7.89 -1.28
N LEU A 59 2.42 -6.73 -1.77
CA LEU A 59 1.75 -5.98 -2.83
C LEU A 59 1.68 -6.78 -4.13
N GLU A 60 2.76 -7.47 -4.50
CA GLU A 60 2.79 -8.35 -5.68
C GLU A 60 1.82 -9.52 -5.52
N ALA A 61 1.83 -10.20 -4.38
CA ALA A 61 0.90 -11.31 -4.10
C ALA A 61 -0.57 -10.85 -4.14
N LEU A 62 -0.85 -9.62 -3.68
CA LEU A 62 -2.20 -9.05 -3.71
C LEU A 62 -2.62 -8.70 -5.14
N ALA A 63 -1.69 -8.22 -5.98
CA ALA A 63 -1.94 -7.99 -7.39
C ALA A 63 -2.23 -9.30 -8.14
N ASP A 64 -1.44 -10.35 -7.89
CA ASP A 64 -1.64 -11.68 -8.48
C ASP A 64 -3.01 -12.28 -8.11
N GLU A 65 -3.41 -12.17 -6.84
CA GLU A 65 -4.72 -12.67 -6.38
C GLU A 65 -5.88 -11.91 -7.04
N VAL A 66 -5.76 -10.59 -7.20
CA VAL A 66 -6.77 -9.77 -7.89
C VAL A 66 -6.88 -10.17 -9.37
N ILE A 67 -5.76 -10.40 -10.05
CA ILE A 67 -5.75 -10.84 -11.45
C ILE A 67 -6.40 -12.22 -11.57
N SER A 68 -5.98 -13.17 -10.73
CA SER A 68 -6.49 -14.55 -10.71
C SER A 68 -8.00 -14.57 -10.45
N SER A 69 -8.44 -13.91 -9.39
CA SER A 69 -9.87 -13.84 -9.03
C SER A 69 -10.70 -13.19 -10.13
N THR A 70 -10.20 -12.13 -10.78
CA THR A 70 -10.90 -11.49 -11.91
C THR A 70 -11.03 -12.43 -13.10
N ALA A 71 -9.97 -13.17 -13.45
CA ALA A 71 -10.00 -14.14 -14.54
C ALA A 71 -11.00 -15.28 -14.27
N GLU A 72 -11.04 -15.80 -13.04
CA GLU A 72 -12.04 -16.79 -12.64
C GLU A 72 -13.47 -16.25 -12.72
N LEU A 73 -13.67 -14.99 -12.32
CA LEU A 73 -14.99 -14.35 -12.33
C LEU A 73 -15.50 -14.19 -13.77
N VAL A 74 -14.64 -13.78 -14.70
CA VAL A 74 -14.95 -13.73 -16.14
C VAL A 74 -15.34 -15.12 -16.66
N ALA A 75 -14.56 -16.15 -16.35
CA ALA A 75 -14.87 -17.52 -16.79
C ALA A 75 -16.22 -18.04 -16.25
N LYS A 76 -16.56 -17.70 -15.00
CA LYS A 76 -17.87 -18.05 -14.40
C LYS A 76 -19.01 -17.29 -15.08
N ILE A 77 -18.81 -16.02 -15.43
CA ILE A 77 -19.79 -15.22 -16.17
C ILE A 77 -20.03 -15.84 -17.55
N ASP A 78 -18.97 -16.15 -18.31
CA ASP A 78 -19.09 -16.76 -19.64
C ASP A 78 -19.83 -18.09 -19.60
N ASN A 79 -19.54 -18.94 -18.60
CA ASN A 79 -20.26 -20.19 -18.42
C ASN A 79 -21.75 -19.96 -18.13
N THR A 80 -22.06 -18.95 -17.31
CA THR A 80 -23.44 -18.59 -16.98
C THR A 80 -24.19 -18.09 -18.21
N ILE A 81 -23.57 -17.23 -19.03
CA ILE A 81 -24.13 -16.77 -20.30
C ILE A 81 -24.43 -17.95 -21.21
N LYS A 82 -23.48 -18.86 -21.39
CA LYS A 82 -23.68 -20.06 -22.23
C LYS A 82 -24.87 -20.90 -21.77
N ARG A 83 -25.02 -21.12 -20.46
CA ARG A 83 -26.16 -21.87 -19.91
C ARG A 83 -27.48 -21.15 -20.13
N ILE A 84 -27.50 -19.82 -20.04
CA ILE A 84 -28.69 -19.01 -20.33
C ILE A 84 -29.06 -19.14 -21.81
N ASP A 85 -28.09 -19.06 -22.71
CA ASP A 85 -28.31 -19.20 -24.16
C ASP A 85 -28.84 -20.59 -24.53
N GLU A 86 -28.27 -21.65 -23.95
CA GLU A 86 -28.74 -23.03 -24.11
C GLU A 86 -30.19 -23.18 -23.62
N THR A 87 -30.49 -22.64 -22.44
CA THR A 87 -31.84 -22.70 -21.86
C THR A 87 -32.83 -21.92 -22.73
N HIS A 88 -32.44 -20.73 -23.21
CA HIS A 88 -33.26 -19.91 -24.10
C HIS A 88 -33.55 -20.63 -25.42
N ALA A 89 -32.55 -21.30 -26.00
CA ALA A 89 -32.73 -22.11 -27.21
C ALA A 89 -33.71 -23.27 -26.97
N MET A 90 -33.59 -23.98 -25.85
CA MET A 90 -34.52 -25.08 -25.49
C MET A 90 -35.96 -24.58 -25.34
N VAL A 91 -36.17 -23.45 -24.65
CA VAL A 91 -37.49 -22.86 -24.45
C VAL A 91 -38.11 -22.44 -25.79
N LYS A 92 -37.33 -21.86 -26.68
CA LYS A 92 -37.80 -21.45 -28.02
C LYS A 92 -38.24 -22.64 -28.87
N VAL A 93 -37.57 -23.79 -28.76
CA VAL A 93 -37.93 -25.03 -29.45
C VAL A 93 -39.20 -25.66 -28.87
N HIS A 94 -39.48 -25.48 -27.58
CA HIS A 94 -40.64 -26.08 -26.92
C HIS A 94 -41.94 -25.27 -27.05
N LEU A 95 -41.85 -23.98 -27.38
CA LEU A 95 -42.98 -23.04 -27.48
C LEU A 95 -43.31 -22.59 -28.92
N GLY A 96 -42.52 -23.02 -29.92
CA GLY A 96 -42.78 -22.79 -31.35
C GLY A 96 -43.26 -24.06 -32.03
#